data_AF-A0A1X9MG11-F1
#
_entry.id   AF-A0A1X9MG11-F1
#
_cell.length_a   1.000
_cell.length_b   1.000
_cell.length_c   1.000
_cell.angle_alpha   90.00
_cell.angle_beta   90.00
_cell.angle_gamma   90.00
#
_symmetry.space_group_name_H-M   'P 1'
#
loop_
_entity.id
_entity.type
_entity.pdbx_description
1 polymer ?
#
loop_
_entity_poly.entity_id
_entity_poly.type
_entity_poly.pdbx_seq_one_letter_code
_entity_poly.pdbx_strand_id
1 'polypeptide(L)'
;MQGLYSWLKWKTYIRWHNTWGAFYFLKGKWGSRVGLFLFLIDFIKAISYTVIYYSIFRFIILNEKILSLEDHSVTSRFIIEQLANLQNNTYFLWNIYFLLVILFCGFVGAKSSLWSLFSEDKVLLQNYSWTPQYVQTFLLIESIIWNYRPFALGILSLGISLSLAMGKSIWFVLLFTLILTLMYLWISFLFAVISYLYVLYRSYRVNRYILLIQLITLKTIALVIGYRLSVLFVPWLQQIPFFSSDFTSEQLENWIYDGYQIFGESISFLFTKLWMPNNYFAYFIYNNELFSLFILIVIGILVSMFILFLLQRYIFIDEYKYSYHYSLLPVIESVHSKLLFKLKWMKQNSIFYKLFYRSPIVFRQIGQLGGDLGFWLITGVFLGLVIDAEWGNKLVIFLLYLFVYFHTYFYCERFYSTYKGYFSLDSEGENALLYLNNEENLWFLLKKKLVVFITYAAIPILVSQIVLFLFTFNVQLLLWLVVSQGVSILVFTMILYIPTVYNAQFHYFNLEQVGEFADQKMTSSLSNLLTVGVFIPLLMLPCVLYLLDMIDLTKLVMINSSLLLVKGIAALTVINLFKRKVRKDYYFIGRYK
;
A
#
# COMPACT_ATOMS: atom_id res chain seq x y z
N MET A 1 2.98 -17.85 33.98
CA MET A 1 1.59 -18.17 33.60
C MET A 1 0.61 -17.03 33.91
N GLN A 2 0.44 -16.59 35.17
CA GLN A 2 -0.51 -15.51 35.53
C GLN A 2 -0.23 -14.15 34.85
N GLY A 3 1.04 -13.77 34.66
CA GLY A 3 1.42 -12.57 33.91
C GLY A 3 1.04 -12.62 32.42
N LEU A 4 1.16 -13.78 31.78
CA LEU A 4 0.81 -13.96 30.37
C LEU A 4 -0.70 -13.89 30.16
N TYR A 5 -1.46 -14.52 31.04
CA TYR A 5 -2.91 -14.49 31.01
C TYR A 5 -3.46 -13.07 31.24
N SER A 6 -2.92 -12.34 32.23
CA SER A 6 -3.34 -10.96 32.51
C SER A 6 -2.99 -10.00 31.36
N TRP A 7 -1.80 -10.14 30.76
CA TRP A 7 -1.41 -9.35 29.59
C TRP A 7 -2.29 -9.65 28.37
N LEU A 8 -2.52 -10.93 28.04
CA LEU A 8 -3.40 -11.33 26.94
C LEU A 8 -4.83 -10.81 27.16
N LYS A 9 -5.36 -10.91 28.39
CA LYS A 9 -6.67 -10.36 28.75
C LYS A 9 -6.74 -8.84 28.58
N TRP A 10 -5.71 -8.12 28.99
CA TRP A 10 -5.66 -6.66 28.84
C TRP A 10 -5.51 -6.22 27.38
N LYS A 11 -4.66 -6.90 26.61
CA LYS A 11 -4.48 -6.62 25.19
C LYS A 11 -5.70 -6.95 24.36
N THR A 12 -6.31 -8.10 24.58
CA THR A 12 -7.59 -8.45 23.94
C THR A 12 -8.66 -7.43 24.28
N TYR A 13 -8.73 -6.95 25.54
CA TYR A 13 -9.65 -5.88 25.91
C TYR A 13 -9.39 -4.57 25.14
N ILE A 14 -8.14 -4.08 25.09
CA ILE A 14 -7.80 -2.85 24.36
C ILE A 14 -8.07 -2.99 22.87
N ARG A 15 -7.65 -4.11 22.27
CA ARG A 15 -7.85 -4.38 20.85
C ARG A 15 -9.32 -4.46 20.55
N TRP A 16 -10.10 -5.19 21.35
CA TRP A 16 -11.56 -5.26 21.25
C TRP A 16 -12.19 -3.87 21.33
N HIS A 17 -11.79 -3.05 22.30
CA HIS A 17 -12.26 -1.69 22.46
C HIS A 17 -11.91 -0.83 21.23
N ASN A 18 -10.68 -0.88 20.74
CA ASN A 18 -10.22 -0.08 19.60
C ASN A 18 -10.82 -0.53 18.26
N THR A 19 -11.08 -1.84 18.07
CA THR A 19 -11.63 -2.37 16.81
C THR A 19 -13.16 -2.41 16.76
N TRP A 20 -13.83 -2.53 17.91
CA TRP A 20 -15.28 -2.77 17.97
C TRP A 20 -16.03 -1.90 18.99
N GLY A 21 -15.32 -1.24 19.92
CA GLY A 21 -15.91 -0.56 21.09
C GLY A 21 -15.75 0.96 21.14
N ALA A 22 -14.94 1.58 20.28
CA ALA A 22 -14.66 3.00 20.32
C ALA A 22 -15.76 3.85 19.66
N PHE A 23 -17.02 3.63 20.04
CA PHE A 23 -18.08 4.62 19.78
C PHE A 23 -18.18 5.53 20.99
N TYR A 24 -17.69 6.75 20.84
CA TYR A 24 -17.63 7.77 21.89
C TYR A 24 -18.98 8.04 22.57
N PHE A 25 -20.09 7.69 21.91
CA PHE A 25 -21.46 7.98 22.33
C PHE A 25 -22.08 6.93 23.26
N LEU A 26 -21.42 5.79 23.52
CA LEU A 26 -22.01 4.70 24.32
C LEU A 26 -21.06 4.23 25.43
N LYS A 27 -21.26 4.75 26.66
CA LYS A 27 -20.53 4.30 27.86
C LYS A 27 -21.13 3.01 28.46
N GLY A 28 -20.29 2.20 29.09
CA GLY A 28 -20.69 1.06 29.93
C GLY A 28 -21.06 -0.23 29.18
N LYS A 29 -21.96 -1.04 29.75
CA LYS A 29 -22.41 -2.37 29.22
C LYS A 29 -22.98 -2.33 27.81
N TRP A 30 -23.30 -1.14 27.28
CA TRP A 30 -23.76 -0.94 25.91
C TRP A 30 -22.61 -1.06 24.89
N GLY A 31 -21.40 -0.61 25.22
CA GLY A 31 -20.24 -0.74 24.33
C GLY A 31 -19.84 -2.21 24.09
N SER A 32 -19.94 -3.07 25.10
CA SER A 32 -19.70 -4.51 24.94
C SER A 32 -20.78 -5.21 24.11
N ARG A 33 -22.04 -4.78 24.23
CA ARG A 33 -23.16 -5.27 23.40
C ARG A 33 -23.03 -4.85 21.94
N VAL A 34 -22.61 -3.61 21.67
CA VAL A 34 -22.33 -3.12 20.32
C VAL A 34 -21.11 -3.83 19.71
N GLY A 35 -20.08 -4.11 20.49
CA GLY A 35 -18.93 -4.91 20.03
C GLY A 35 -19.32 -6.34 19.63
N LEU A 36 -20.17 -7.00 20.42
CA LEU A 36 -20.73 -8.31 20.07
C LEU A 36 -21.61 -8.24 18.81
N PHE A 37 -22.44 -7.20 18.68
CA PHE A 37 -23.26 -6.99 17.49
C PHE A 37 -22.42 -6.79 16.23
N LEU A 38 -21.35 -6.00 16.31
CA LEU A 38 -20.43 -5.84 15.19
C LEU A 38 -19.70 -7.15 14.86
N PHE A 39 -19.27 -7.94 15.86
CA PHE A 39 -18.69 -9.27 15.61
C PHE A 39 -19.66 -10.17 14.85
N LEU A 40 -20.95 -10.10 15.18
CA LEU A 40 -22.02 -10.79 14.47
C LEU A 40 -22.16 -10.27 13.02
N ILE A 41 -22.08 -8.94 12.81
CA ILE A 41 -22.04 -8.35 11.47
C ILE A 41 -20.87 -8.90 10.65
N ASP A 42 -19.71 -9.10 11.26
CA ASP A 42 -18.56 -9.67 10.56
C ASP A 42 -18.76 -11.13 10.16
N PHE A 43 -19.42 -11.91 11.00
CA PHE A 43 -19.82 -13.28 10.64
C PHE A 43 -20.82 -13.28 9.47
N ILE A 44 -21.82 -12.39 9.52
CA ILE A 44 -22.77 -12.18 8.42
C ILE A 44 -22.02 -11.74 7.14
N LYS A 45 -21.04 -10.84 7.25
CA LYS A 45 -20.19 -10.44 6.13
C LYS A 45 -19.43 -11.62 5.53
N ALA A 46 -18.79 -12.45 6.36
CA ALA A 46 -18.08 -13.65 5.91
C ALA A 46 -19.00 -14.59 5.11
N ILE A 47 -20.21 -14.84 5.62
CA ILE A 47 -21.22 -15.65 4.93
C ILE A 47 -21.62 -14.98 3.62
N SER A 48 -21.94 -13.68 3.63
CA SER A 48 -22.35 -12.95 2.43
C SER A 48 -21.28 -12.96 1.35
N TYR A 49 -20.01 -12.75 1.70
CA TYR A 49 -18.89 -12.86 0.76
C TYR A 49 -18.75 -14.28 0.22
N THR A 50 -18.87 -15.31 1.07
CA THR A 50 -18.81 -16.71 0.63
C THR A 50 -19.93 -17.02 -0.36
N VAL A 51 -21.15 -16.54 -0.10
CA VAL A 51 -22.31 -16.72 -1.00
C VAL A 51 -22.09 -15.98 -2.32
N ILE A 52 -21.68 -14.71 -2.28
CA ILE A 52 -21.42 -13.92 -3.49
C ILE A 52 -20.33 -14.57 -4.34
N TYR A 53 -19.19 -14.95 -3.74
CA TYR A 53 -18.11 -15.61 -4.46
C TYR A 53 -18.54 -16.98 -4.98
N TYR A 54 -19.31 -17.75 -4.22
CA TYR A 54 -19.84 -19.04 -4.67
C TYR A 54 -20.74 -18.86 -5.89
N SER A 55 -21.65 -17.87 -5.88
CA SER A 55 -22.50 -17.56 -7.01
C SER A 55 -21.69 -17.18 -8.25
N ILE A 56 -20.66 -16.35 -8.10
CA ILE A 56 -19.75 -15.98 -9.20
C ILE A 56 -19.06 -17.24 -9.75
N PHE A 57 -18.46 -18.07 -8.89
CA PHE A 57 -17.77 -19.27 -9.36
C PHE A 57 -18.72 -20.28 -10.00
N ARG A 58 -19.88 -20.55 -9.40
CA ARG A 58 -20.80 -21.60 -9.86
C ARG A 58 -21.60 -21.20 -11.10
N PHE A 59 -22.08 -19.96 -11.16
CA PHE A 59 -23.00 -19.52 -12.22
C PHE A 59 -22.30 -18.78 -13.37
N ILE A 60 -21.11 -18.20 -13.13
CA ILE A 60 -20.37 -17.44 -14.15
C ILE A 60 -19.13 -18.20 -14.62
N ILE A 61 -18.27 -18.67 -13.71
CA ILE A 61 -16.94 -19.20 -14.09
C ILE A 61 -16.98 -20.69 -14.45
N LEU A 62 -17.64 -21.52 -13.64
CA LEU A 62 -17.71 -22.99 -13.78
C LEU A 62 -19.03 -23.46 -14.40
N ASN A 63 -19.73 -22.59 -15.13
CA ASN A 63 -21.03 -22.89 -15.69
C ASN A 63 -20.90 -23.46 -17.11
N GLU A 64 -21.04 -24.77 -17.22
CA GLU A 64 -21.02 -25.52 -18.49
C GLU A 64 -22.03 -25.02 -19.53
N LYS A 65 -23.13 -24.38 -19.11
CA LYS A 65 -24.19 -23.91 -20.02
C LYS A 65 -23.85 -22.61 -20.75
N ILE A 66 -22.81 -21.89 -20.32
CA ILE A 66 -22.38 -20.65 -20.98
C ILE A 66 -21.80 -20.94 -22.37
N LEU A 67 -21.16 -22.10 -22.54
CA LEU A 67 -20.63 -22.58 -23.83
C LEU A 67 -21.71 -22.87 -24.88
N SER A 68 -22.95 -23.08 -24.46
CA SER A 68 -24.09 -23.33 -25.35
C SER A 68 -24.86 -22.08 -25.78
N LEU A 69 -24.43 -20.89 -25.34
CA LEU A 69 -25.00 -19.63 -25.81
C LEU A 69 -24.50 -19.38 -27.24
N GLU A 70 -25.39 -19.54 -28.24
CA GLU A 70 -25.17 -19.00 -29.58
C GLU A 70 -25.17 -17.47 -29.46
N ASP A 71 -24.03 -16.83 -29.74
CA ASP A 71 -23.91 -15.40 -29.54
C ASP A 71 -23.17 -14.71 -30.69
N HIS A 72 -23.71 -13.55 -31.09
CA HIS A 72 -23.36 -12.84 -32.34
C HIS A 72 -22.25 -11.79 -32.17
N SER A 73 -21.71 -11.57 -30.96
CA SER A 73 -20.68 -10.54 -30.71
C SER A 73 -19.32 -11.18 -30.37
N VAL A 74 -18.23 -10.68 -30.97
CA VAL A 74 -16.87 -11.24 -30.78
C VAL A 74 -16.36 -11.02 -29.35
N THR A 75 -16.76 -9.92 -28.70
CA THR A 75 -16.43 -9.69 -27.28
C THR A 75 -17.09 -10.70 -26.36
N SER A 76 -18.38 -11.03 -26.57
CA SER A 76 -19.03 -12.07 -25.77
C SER A 76 -18.45 -13.44 -26.10
N ARG A 77 -18.18 -13.73 -27.38
CA ARG A 77 -17.51 -14.97 -27.81
C ARG A 77 -16.13 -15.14 -27.19
N PHE A 78 -15.29 -14.11 -27.17
CA PHE A 78 -13.98 -14.16 -26.52
C PHE A 78 -14.10 -14.32 -25.00
N ILE A 79 -15.01 -13.59 -24.34
CA ILE A 79 -15.28 -13.78 -22.90
C ILE A 79 -15.72 -15.22 -22.63
N ILE A 80 -16.60 -15.78 -23.48
CA ILE A 80 -17.04 -17.17 -23.40
C ILE A 80 -15.86 -18.13 -23.62
N GLU A 81 -14.99 -17.89 -24.61
CA GLU A 81 -13.79 -18.69 -24.87
C GLU A 81 -12.78 -18.63 -23.70
N GLN A 82 -12.60 -17.47 -23.08
CA GLN A 82 -11.74 -17.35 -21.89
C GLN A 82 -12.37 -17.97 -20.65
N LEU A 83 -13.68 -17.81 -20.45
CA LEU A 83 -14.40 -18.51 -19.39
C LEU A 83 -14.33 -20.02 -19.60
N ALA A 84 -14.43 -20.49 -20.84
CA ALA A 84 -14.25 -21.89 -21.20
C ALA A 84 -12.82 -22.38 -20.95
N ASN A 85 -11.80 -21.58 -21.28
CA ASN A 85 -10.41 -21.88 -20.97
C ASN A 85 -10.17 -21.96 -19.44
N LEU A 86 -10.78 -21.06 -18.67
CA LEU A 86 -10.73 -21.09 -17.20
C LEU A 86 -11.47 -22.27 -16.61
N GLN A 87 -12.62 -22.63 -17.20
CA GLN A 87 -13.40 -23.81 -16.82
C GLN A 87 -12.61 -25.09 -17.09
N ASN A 88 -11.94 -25.18 -18.25
CA ASN A 88 -11.11 -26.31 -18.63
C ASN A 88 -9.79 -26.38 -17.83
N ASN A 89 -9.33 -25.25 -17.27
CA ASN A 89 -8.09 -25.17 -16.52
C ASN A 89 -8.32 -24.72 -15.07
N THR A 90 -9.08 -25.52 -14.31
CA THR A 90 -9.35 -25.24 -12.88
C THR A 90 -8.08 -25.19 -12.02
N TYR A 91 -6.98 -25.79 -12.46
CA TYR A 91 -5.65 -25.66 -11.84
C TYR A 91 -5.15 -24.21 -11.83
N PHE A 92 -5.39 -23.46 -12.91
CA PHE A 92 -5.02 -22.05 -13.01
C PHE A 92 -5.72 -21.17 -11.96
N LEU A 93 -7.01 -21.45 -11.67
CA LEU A 93 -7.74 -20.74 -10.60
C LEU A 93 -7.10 -20.96 -9.23
N TRP A 94 -6.63 -22.17 -8.94
CA TRP A 94 -5.89 -22.47 -7.71
C TRP A 94 -4.52 -21.80 -7.67
N ASN A 95 -3.82 -21.68 -8.80
CA ASN A 95 -2.55 -20.96 -8.86
C ASN A 95 -2.72 -19.47 -8.51
N ILE A 96 -3.76 -18.82 -9.04
CA ILE A 96 -4.10 -17.42 -8.70
C ILE A 96 -4.45 -17.32 -7.22
N TYR A 97 -5.27 -18.24 -6.71
CA TYR A 97 -5.68 -18.26 -5.31
C TYR A 97 -4.47 -18.30 -4.36
N PHE A 98 -3.57 -19.25 -4.56
CA PHE A 98 -2.38 -19.39 -3.70
C PHE A 98 -1.38 -18.25 -3.85
N LEU A 99 -1.29 -17.64 -5.04
CA LEU A 99 -0.51 -16.42 -5.23
C LEU A 99 -1.04 -15.28 -4.32
N LEU A 100 -2.36 -15.10 -4.26
CA LEU A 100 -3.00 -14.12 -3.37
C LEU A 100 -2.72 -14.43 -1.89
N VAL A 101 -2.79 -15.70 -1.49
CA VAL A 101 -2.47 -16.15 -0.11
C VAL A 101 -1.04 -15.77 0.27
N ILE A 102 -0.05 -16.09 -0.59
CA ILE A 102 1.37 -15.83 -0.33
C ILE A 102 1.64 -14.33 -0.23
N LEU A 103 1.12 -13.54 -1.17
CA LEU A 103 1.28 -12.07 -1.17
C LEU A 103 0.70 -11.44 0.11
N PHE A 104 -0.50 -11.88 0.51
CA PHE A 104 -1.13 -11.39 1.73
C PHE A 104 -0.31 -11.74 2.98
N CYS A 105 0.16 -12.98 3.09
CA CYS A 105 0.99 -13.41 4.23
C CYS A 105 2.33 -12.65 4.28
N GLY A 106 2.94 -12.36 3.13
CA GLY A 106 4.14 -11.53 3.04
C GLY A 106 3.92 -10.12 3.57
N PHE A 107 2.79 -9.49 3.22
CA PHE A 107 2.40 -8.17 3.74
C PHE A 107 2.17 -8.19 5.25
N VAL A 108 1.42 -9.16 5.76
CA VAL A 108 1.16 -9.30 7.20
C VAL A 108 2.44 -9.56 7.98
N GLY A 109 3.34 -10.40 7.45
CA GLY A 109 4.63 -10.68 8.07
C GLY A 109 5.50 -9.44 8.21
N ALA A 110 5.65 -8.67 7.13
CA ALA A 110 6.39 -7.40 7.14
C ALA A 110 5.76 -6.35 8.06
N LYS A 111 4.42 -6.26 8.13
CA LYS A 111 3.74 -5.38 9.07
C LYS A 111 4.00 -5.79 10.53
N SER A 112 3.96 -7.09 10.79
CA SER A 112 4.12 -7.63 12.15
C SER A 112 5.54 -7.48 12.68
N SER A 113 6.55 -7.61 11.82
CA SER A 113 7.96 -7.37 12.18
C SER A 113 8.20 -5.94 12.66
N LEU A 114 7.62 -4.96 11.95
CA LEU A 114 7.69 -3.54 12.30
C LEU A 114 6.97 -3.28 13.63
N TRP A 115 5.75 -3.80 13.79
CA TRP A 115 4.98 -3.68 15.03
C TRP A 115 5.77 -4.19 16.24
N SER A 116 6.32 -5.40 16.12
CA SER A 116 7.11 -6.03 17.19
C SER A 116 8.38 -5.24 17.49
N LEU A 117 9.04 -4.65 16.49
CA LEU A 117 10.22 -3.83 16.73
C LEU A 117 9.93 -2.58 17.57
N PHE A 118 8.72 -2.04 17.53
CA PHE A 118 8.47 -0.66 18.01
C PHE A 118 7.34 -0.52 19.00
N SER A 119 6.72 -1.62 19.41
CA SER A 119 5.74 -1.57 20.49
C SER A 119 6.37 -1.06 21.79
N GLU A 120 5.75 -0.04 22.38
CA GLU A 120 6.01 0.45 23.74
C GLU A 120 5.73 -0.63 24.80
N ASP A 121 4.95 -1.65 24.43
CA ASP A 121 4.68 -2.81 25.27
C ASP A 121 5.94 -3.57 25.64
N LYS A 122 7.05 -3.40 24.92
CA LYS A 122 8.34 -4.00 25.30
C LYS A 122 8.77 -3.60 26.69
N VAL A 123 8.64 -2.32 27.02
CA VAL A 123 9.04 -1.78 28.32
C VAL A 123 8.07 -2.29 29.40
N LEU A 124 6.77 -2.35 29.08
CA LEU A 124 5.75 -2.89 29.99
C LEU A 124 5.91 -4.40 30.22
N LEU A 125 6.30 -5.16 29.18
CA LEU A 125 6.48 -6.61 29.22
C LEU A 125 7.81 -7.02 29.85
N GLN A 126 8.83 -6.16 29.81
CA GLN A 126 10.07 -6.35 30.56
C GLN A 126 9.84 -6.41 32.08
N ASN A 127 8.77 -5.75 32.57
CA ASN A 127 8.39 -5.82 33.99
C ASN A 127 7.89 -7.21 34.43
N TYR A 128 7.59 -8.12 33.49
CA TYR A 128 7.11 -9.49 33.77
C TYR A 128 8.23 -10.55 33.84
N SER A 129 9.50 -10.13 34.01
CA SER A 129 10.68 -11.02 34.11
C SER A 129 10.79 -12.04 32.97
N TRP A 130 10.35 -11.68 31.76
CA TRP A 130 10.51 -12.51 30.56
C TRP A 130 11.79 -12.17 29.84
N THR A 131 12.40 -13.17 29.18
CA THR A 131 13.52 -12.86 28.30
C THR A 131 13.02 -11.98 27.14
N PRO A 132 13.83 -11.01 26.66
CA PRO A 132 13.45 -10.14 25.54
C PRO A 132 13.00 -10.91 24.30
N GLN A 133 13.53 -12.13 24.10
CA GLN A 133 13.21 -13.03 23.00
C GLN A 133 11.74 -13.49 23.03
N TYR A 134 11.24 -13.85 24.21
CA TYR A 134 9.84 -14.25 24.36
C TYR A 134 8.91 -13.07 24.13
N VAL A 135 9.19 -11.91 24.75
CA VAL A 135 8.42 -10.67 24.57
C VAL A 135 8.27 -10.33 23.09
N GLN A 136 9.37 -10.40 22.35
CA GLN A 136 9.40 -10.08 20.93
C GLN A 136 8.62 -11.06 20.07
N THR A 137 8.74 -12.36 20.35
CA THR A 137 8.00 -13.42 19.65
C THR A 137 6.50 -13.30 19.91
N PHE A 138 6.10 -12.97 21.14
CA PHE A 138 4.70 -12.73 21.48
C PHE A 138 4.12 -11.54 20.73
N LEU A 139 4.85 -10.41 20.65
CA LEU A 139 4.40 -9.24 19.89
C LEU A 139 4.25 -9.53 18.38
N LEU A 140 5.11 -10.38 17.81
CA LEU A 140 4.98 -10.82 16.41
C LEU A 140 3.70 -11.64 16.22
N ILE A 141 3.50 -12.66 17.05
CA ILE A 141 2.34 -13.56 16.98
C ILE A 141 1.04 -12.78 17.21
N GLU A 142 1.03 -11.87 18.18
CA GLU A 142 -0.13 -11.00 18.47
C GLU A 142 -0.54 -10.21 17.21
N SER A 143 0.42 -9.56 16.56
CA SER A 143 0.15 -8.79 15.33
C SER A 143 -0.35 -9.69 14.18
N ILE A 144 0.24 -10.88 14.00
CA ILE A 144 -0.20 -11.83 12.97
C ILE A 144 -1.65 -12.27 13.24
N ILE A 145 -1.99 -12.59 14.48
CA ILE A 145 -3.35 -13.01 14.86
C ILE A 145 -4.36 -11.87 14.63
N TRP A 146 -4.03 -10.63 14.97
CA TRP A 146 -4.96 -9.51 14.78
C TRP A 146 -5.20 -9.15 13.31
N ASN A 147 -4.22 -9.38 12.44
CA ASN A 147 -4.40 -9.22 11.00
C ASN A 147 -5.11 -10.42 10.33
N TYR A 148 -5.54 -11.44 11.08
CA TYR A 148 -6.26 -12.59 10.55
C TYR A 148 -7.68 -12.26 10.08
N ARG A 149 -8.35 -11.26 10.69
CA ARG A 149 -9.72 -10.85 10.33
C ARG A 149 -9.89 -10.57 8.82
N PRO A 150 -9.10 -9.70 8.17
CA PRO A 150 -9.20 -9.46 6.73
C PRO A 150 -8.86 -10.70 5.89
N PHE A 151 -7.97 -11.59 6.36
CA PHE A 151 -7.70 -12.87 5.69
C PHE A 151 -8.94 -13.76 5.69
N ALA A 152 -9.58 -13.91 6.85
CA ALA A 152 -10.76 -14.74 7.03
C ALA A 152 -11.97 -14.22 6.21
N LEU A 153 -12.21 -12.91 6.23
CA LEU A 153 -13.34 -12.29 5.52
C LEU A 153 -13.19 -12.25 4.00
N GLY A 154 -11.96 -12.27 3.48
CA GLY A 154 -11.70 -12.15 2.04
C GLY A 154 -11.16 -13.43 1.42
N ILE A 155 -9.94 -13.79 1.80
CA ILE A 155 -9.15 -14.86 1.15
C ILE A 155 -9.66 -16.24 1.54
N LEU A 156 -9.97 -16.45 2.83
CA LEU A 156 -10.50 -17.74 3.30
C LEU A 156 -11.89 -18.00 2.72
N SER A 157 -12.80 -17.02 2.76
CA SER A 157 -14.14 -17.12 2.15
C SER A 157 -14.07 -17.40 0.65
N LEU A 158 -13.12 -16.79 -0.06
CA LEU A 158 -12.93 -17.03 -1.50
C LEU A 158 -12.48 -18.48 -1.76
N GLY A 159 -11.51 -19.00 -1.00
CA GLY A 159 -11.08 -20.40 -1.12
C GLY A 159 -12.18 -21.41 -0.79
N ILE A 160 -12.94 -21.16 0.29
CA ILE A 160 -14.12 -21.96 0.66
C ILE A 160 -15.13 -21.97 -0.49
N SER A 161 -15.46 -20.79 -1.03
CA SER A 161 -16.42 -20.68 -2.13
C SER A 161 -15.97 -21.43 -3.39
N LEU A 162 -14.68 -21.38 -3.74
CA LEU A 162 -14.09 -22.09 -4.88
C LEU A 162 -14.20 -23.61 -4.69
N SER A 163 -13.83 -24.11 -3.50
CA SER A 163 -13.92 -25.54 -3.19
C SER A 163 -15.37 -26.06 -3.22
N LEU A 164 -16.33 -25.29 -2.71
CA LEU A 164 -17.75 -25.62 -2.79
C LEU A 164 -18.28 -25.57 -4.23
N ALA A 165 -17.88 -24.58 -5.03
CA ALA A 165 -18.31 -24.46 -6.42
C ALA A 165 -17.82 -25.63 -7.30
N MET A 166 -16.64 -26.18 -6.99
CA MET A 166 -16.07 -27.39 -7.59
C MET A 166 -16.67 -28.70 -7.04
N GLY A 167 -17.68 -28.64 -6.16
CA GLY A 167 -18.36 -29.82 -5.63
C GLY A 167 -17.54 -30.64 -4.63
N LYS A 168 -16.53 -30.05 -3.96
CA LYS A 168 -15.76 -30.75 -2.94
C LYS A 168 -16.62 -31.03 -1.70
N SER A 169 -16.31 -32.12 -1.00
CA SER A 169 -17.05 -32.54 0.20
C SER A 169 -16.84 -31.59 1.38
N ILE A 170 -17.75 -31.59 2.35
CA ILE A 170 -17.64 -30.72 3.53
C ILE A 170 -16.38 -31.01 4.35
N TRP A 171 -15.93 -32.28 4.40
CA TRP A 171 -14.69 -32.69 5.04
C TRP A 171 -13.46 -32.11 4.34
N PHE A 172 -13.48 -32.06 3.00
CA PHE A 172 -12.43 -31.40 2.23
C PHE A 172 -12.35 -29.91 2.59
N VAL A 173 -13.50 -29.23 2.66
CA VAL A 173 -13.56 -27.80 3.02
C VAL A 173 -13.02 -27.56 4.42
N LEU A 174 -13.40 -28.38 5.41
CA LEU A 174 -12.90 -28.27 6.78
C LEU A 174 -11.38 -28.46 6.84
N LEU A 175 -10.85 -29.53 6.23
CA LEU A 175 -9.41 -29.79 6.19
C LEU A 175 -8.66 -28.65 5.46
N PHE A 176 -9.20 -28.17 4.35
CA PHE A 176 -8.66 -27.05 3.60
C PHE A 176 -8.61 -25.76 4.42
N THR A 177 -9.65 -25.43 5.17
CA THR A 177 -9.64 -24.25 6.07
C THR A 177 -8.57 -24.38 7.14
N LEU A 178 -8.39 -25.56 7.73
CA LEU A 178 -7.34 -25.82 8.70
C LEU A 178 -5.95 -25.67 8.08
N ILE A 179 -5.73 -26.23 6.89
CA ILE A 179 -4.49 -26.08 6.12
C ILE A 179 -4.19 -24.60 5.86
N LEU A 180 -5.17 -23.83 5.39
CA LEU A 180 -4.97 -22.40 5.10
C LEU A 180 -4.67 -21.57 6.33
N THR A 181 -5.31 -21.84 7.47
CA THR A 181 -5.01 -21.15 8.72
C THR A 181 -3.59 -21.44 9.19
N LEU A 182 -3.12 -22.70 9.08
CA LEU A 182 -1.73 -23.06 9.37
C LEU A 182 -0.75 -22.41 8.40
N MET A 183 -1.04 -22.42 7.10
CA MET A 183 -0.22 -21.72 6.09
C MET A 183 -0.13 -20.23 6.39
N TYR A 184 -1.26 -19.59 6.72
CA TYR A 184 -1.30 -18.18 7.08
C TYR A 184 -0.35 -17.88 8.24
N LEU A 185 -0.47 -18.64 9.34
CA LEU A 185 0.37 -18.44 10.52
C LEU A 185 1.86 -18.69 10.20
N TRP A 186 2.16 -19.80 9.51
CA TRP A 186 3.53 -20.22 9.21
C TRP A 186 4.23 -19.27 8.24
N ILE A 187 3.62 -18.97 7.09
CA ILE A 187 4.21 -18.11 6.06
C ILE A 187 4.33 -16.68 6.57
N SER A 188 3.30 -16.15 7.27
CA SER A 188 3.37 -14.81 7.87
C SER A 188 4.48 -14.72 8.92
N PHE A 189 4.67 -15.76 9.73
CA PHE A 189 5.75 -15.82 10.71
C PHE A 189 7.13 -15.85 10.06
N LEU A 190 7.32 -16.67 9.02
CA LEU A 190 8.57 -16.71 8.25
C LEU A 190 8.93 -15.34 7.67
N PHE A 191 7.98 -14.69 6.97
CA PHE A 191 8.21 -13.35 6.44
C PHE A 191 8.46 -12.32 7.55
N ALA A 192 7.80 -12.44 8.70
CA ALA A 192 8.03 -11.57 9.84
C ALA A 192 9.46 -11.70 10.38
N VAL A 193 9.97 -12.93 10.53
CA VAL A 193 11.35 -13.17 10.99
C VAL A 193 12.37 -12.70 9.96
N ILE A 194 12.17 -13.02 8.68
CA ILE A 194 13.06 -12.55 7.60
C ILE A 194 13.10 -11.01 7.57
N SER A 195 11.93 -10.37 7.62
CA SER A 195 11.81 -8.91 7.66
C SER A 195 12.49 -8.31 8.90
N TYR A 196 12.29 -8.92 10.06
CA TYR A 196 12.92 -8.52 11.32
C TYR A 196 14.45 -8.54 11.22
N LEU A 197 15.02 -9.64 10.74
CA LEU A 197 16.46 -9.81 10.55
C LEU A 197 17.01 -8.82 9.54
N TYR A 198 16.29 -8.61 8.45
CA TYR A 198 16.66 -7.62 7.44
C TYR A 198 16.74 -6.21 8.02
N VAL A 199 15.74 -5.79 8.82
CA VAL A 199 15.73 -4.46 9.45
C VAL A 199 16.88 -4.29 10.45
N LEU A 200 17.15 -5.31 11.27
CA LEU A 200 18.28 -5.28 12.22
C LEU A 200 19.63 -5.22 11.50
N TYR A 201 19.86 -6.13 10.54
CA TYR A 201 21.10 -6.19 9.78
C TYR A 201 21.39 -4.85 9.13
N ARG A 202 20.39 -4.30 8.42
CA ARG A 202 20.46 -3.01 7.75
C ARG A 202 20.75 -1.86 8.72
N SER A 203 20.08 -1.81 9.87
CA SER A 203 20.16 -0.65 10.76
C SER A 203 21.47 -0.57 11.54
N TYR A 204 22.07 -1.72 11.87
CA TYR A 204 23.19 -1.78 12.83
C TYR A 204 24.49 -2.39 12.29
N ARG A 205 24.43 -3.34 11.36
CA ARG A 205 25.62 -4.12 10.94
C ARG A 205 26.19 -3.70 9.59
N VAL A 206 25.39 -3.09 8.71
CA VAL A 206 25.86 -2.73 7.36
C VAL A 206 26.60 -1.39 7.38
N ASN A 207 27.78 -1.38 6.75
CA ASN A 207 28.52 -0.14 6.49
C ASN A 207 27.63 0.83 5.70
N ARG A 208 27.58 2.09 6.14
CA ARG A 208 26.73 3.15 5.56
C ARG A 208 26.82 3.28 4.04
N TYR A 209 28.01 3.09 3.46
CA TYR A 209 28.20 3.18 2.01
C TYR A 209 27.62 1.97 1.28
N ILE A 210 27.82 0.76 1.82
CA ILE A 210 27.24 -0.48 1.28
C ILE A 210 25.72 -0.40 1.29
N LEU A 211 25.15 0.10 2.40
CA LEU A 211 23.71 0.27 2.54
C LEU A 211 23.15 1.27 1.52
N LEU A 212 23.84 2.41 1.32
CA LEU A 212 23.46 3.40 0.32
C LEU A 212 23.52 2.83 -1.11
N ILE A 213 24.59 2.09 -1.43
CA ILE A 213 24.72 1.38 -2.71
C ILE A 213 23.57 0.39 -2.88
N GLN A 214 23.29 -0.45 -1.89
CA GLN A 214 22.17 -1.41 -1.93
C GLN A 214 20.81 -0.74 -2.18
N LEU A 215 20.55 0.42 -1.56
CA LEU A 215 19.28 1.13 -1.78
C LEU A 215 19.18 1.70 -3.19
N ILE A 216 20.28 2.26 -3.70
CA ILE A 216 20.31 2.78 -5.07
C ILE A 216 20.15 1.61 -6.05
N THR A 217 20.92 0.52 -5.88
CA THR A 217 20.88 -0.63 -6.80
C THR A 217 19.50 -1.29 -6.83
N LEU A 218 18.84 -1.48 -5.68
CA LEU A 218 17.48 -2.04 -5.64
C LEU A 218 16.47 -1.14 -6.38
N LYS A 219 16.59 0.18 -6.25
CA LYS A 219 15.71 1.13 -6.96
C LYS A 219 15.99 1.16 -8.45
N THR A 220 17.25 1.10 -8.87
CA THR A 220 17.60 1.00 -10.29
C THR A 220 17.15 -0.32 -10.89
N ILE A 221 17.26 -1.43 -10.15
CA ILE A 221 16.73 -2.74 -10.59
C ILE A 221 15.21 -2.65 -10.77
N ALA A 222 14.48 -2.09 -9.80
CA ALA A 222 13.03 -1.91 -9.91
C ALA A 222 12.63 -1.06 -11.13
N LEU A 223 13.36 0.03 -11.38
CA LEU A 223 13.17 0.87 -12.57
C LEU A 223 13.42 0.10 -13.86
N VAL A 224 14.52 -0.65 -13.95
CA VAL A 224 14.86 -1.45 -15.15
C VAL A 224 13.83 -2.55 -15.39
N ILE A 225 13.34 -3.21 -14.34
CA ILE A 225 12.27 -4.21 -14.45
C ILE A 225 11.00 -3.56 -15.00
N GLY A 226 10.57 -2.43 -14.42
CA GLY A 226 9.40 -1.68 -14.89
C GLY A 226 9.54 -1.29 -16.36
N TYR A 227 10.70 -0.76 -16.75
CA TYR A 227 11.04 -0.40 -18.13
C TYR A 227 10.91 -1.60 -19.08
N ARG A 228 11.56 -2.73 -18.75
CA ARG A 228 11.53 -3.93 -19.61
C ARG A 228 10.12 -4.49 -19.76
N LEU A 229 9.33 -4.47 -18.69
CA LEU A 229 7.92 -4.89 -18.75
C LEU A 229 7.13 -3.98 -19.67
N SER A 230 7.24 -2.66 -19.55
CA SER A 230 6.47 -1.73 -20.40
C SER A 230 6.82 -1.81 -21.88
N VAL A 231 8.10 -2.01 -22.24
CA VAL A 231 8.52 -2.07 -23.64
C VAL A 231 7.83 -3.22 -24.39
N LEU A 232 7.54 -4.33 -23.72
CA LEU A 232 6.78 -5.45 -24.32
C LEU A 232 5.37 -5.04 -24.76
N PHE A 233 4.76 -4.05 -24.09
CA PHE A 233 3.40 -3.57 -24.38
C PHE A 233 3.36 -2.40 -25.36
N VAL A 234 4.50 -1.78 -25.69
CA VAL A 234 4.54 -0.61 -26.59
C VAL A 234 3.94 -0.91 -27.98
N PRO A 235 4.29 -2.02 -28.66
CA PRO A 235 3.73 -2.31 -29.99
C PRO A 235 2.21 -2.40 -29.98
N TRP A 236 1.65 -3.03 -28.95
CA TRP A 236 0.21 -3.14 -28.73
C TRP A 236 -0.44 -1.78 -28.44
N LEU A 237 0.15 -0.97 -27.55
CA LEU A 237 -0.40 0.33 -27.20
C LEU A 237 -0.35 1.34 -28.34
N GLN A 238 0.64 1.27 -29.23
CA GLN A 238 0.71 2.14 -30.40
C GLN A 238 -0.36 1.81 -31.45
N GLN A 239 -0.88 0.58 -31.46
CA GLN A 239 -1.92 0.12 -32.38
C GLN A 239 -3.34 0.34 -31.84
N ILE A 240 -3.53 1.20 -30.83
CA ILE A 240 -4.85 1.46 -30.27
C ILE A 240 -5.79 2.01 -31.36
N PRO A 241 -6.91 1.32 -31.66
CA PRO A 241 -7.83 1.72 -32.72
C PRO A 241 -8.67 2.94 -32.34
N PHE A 242 -8.81 3.26 -31.05
CA PHE A 242 -9.59 4.42 -30.58
C PHE A 242 -9.03 5.79 -30.99
N PHE A 243 -7.83 5.85 -31.58
CA PHE A 243 -7.22 7.09 -32.04
C PHE A 243 -7.44 7.38 -33.53
N SER A 244 -8.03 6.44 -34.30
CA SER A 244 -8.49 6.70 -35.66
C SER A 244 -9.97 7.10 -35.64
N SER A 245 -10.34 8.09 -36.47
CA SER A 245 -11.73 8.56 -36.62
C SER A 245 -12.68 7.47 -37.12
N ASP A 246 -12.14 6.45 -37.81
CA ASP A 246 -12.88 5.41 -38.51
C ASP A 246 -12.27 4.03 -38.21
N PHE A 247 -12.42 3.54 -36.98
CA PHE A 247 -12.02 2.17 -36.65
C PHE A 247 -13.17 1.17 -36.89
N THR A 248 -12.84 0.00 -37.41
CA THR A 248 -13.81 -1.10 -37.58
C THR A 248 -13.89 -1.95 -36.32
N SER A 249 -14.98 -2.69 -36.14
CA SER A 249 -15.09 -3.69 -35.06
C SER A 249 -13.95 -4.72 -35.13
N GLU A 250 -13.56 -5.14 -36.34
CA GLU A 250 -12.48 -6.09 -36.58
C GLU A 250 -11.10 -5.57 -36.12
N GLN A 251 -10.81 -4.28 -36.30
CA GLN A 251 -9.56 -3.67 -35.81
C GLN A 251 -9.53 -3.64 -34.27
N LEU A 252 -10.67 -3.35 -33.63
CA LEU A 252 -10.80 -3.42 -32.19
C LEU A 252 -10.62 -4.86 -31.67
N GLU A 253 -11.20 -5.83 -32.37
CA GLU A 253 -11.09 -7.25 -32.04
C GLU A 253 -9.64 -7.75 -32.11
N ASN A 254 -8.93 -7.45 -33.19
CA ASN A 254 -7.51 -7.83 -33.36
C ASN A 254 -6.63 -7.17 -32.29
N TRP A 255 -6.84 -5.88 -32.03
CA TRP A 255 -6.09 -5.17 -30.98
C TRP A 255 -6.32 -5.79 -29.59
N ILE A 256 -7.55 -6.19 -29.27
CA ILE A 256 -7.86 -6.87 -28.00
C ILE A 256 -7.13 -8.22 -27.94
N TYR A 257 -7.18 -9.02 -29.01
CA TYR A 257 -6.53 -10.33 -29.07
C TYR A 257 -5.02 -10.23 -28.87
N ASP A 258 -4.36 -9.31 -29.59
CA ASP A 258 -2.91 -9.09 -29.51
C ASP A 258 -2.47 -8.69 -28.10
N GLY A 259 -3.24 -7.82 -27.43
CA GLY A 259 -2.99 -7.41 -26.06
C GLY A 259 -3.05 -8.57 -25.06
N TYR A 260 -4.05 -9.42 -25.20
CA TYR A 260 -4.19 -10.62 -24.38
C TYR A 260 -3.08 -11.62 -24.63
N GLN A 261 -2.68 -11.83 -25.88
CA GLN A 261 -1.58 -12.74 -26.22
C GLN A 261 -0.27 -12.27 -25.59
N ILE A 262 0.07 -10.98 -25.74
CA ILE A 262 1.29 -10.39 -25.14
C ILE A 262 1.26 -10.53 -23.62
N PHE A 263 0.13 -10.25 -22.97
CA PHE A 263 0.00 -10.37 -21.51
C PHE A 263 0.10 -11.82 -21.04
N GLY A 264 -0.59 -12.73 -21.73
CA GLY A 264 -0.63 -14.16 -21.42
C GLY A 264 0.75 -14.80 -21.54
N GLU A 265 1.44 -14.57 -22.66
CA GLU A 265 2.80 -15.08 -22.87
C GLU A 265 3.78 -14.52 -21.83
N SER A 266 3.72 -13.21 -21.55
CA SER A 266 4.65 -12.54 -20.64
C SER A 266 4.56 -13.00 -19.19
N ILE A 267 3.36 -13.40 -18.73
CA ILE A 267 3.12 -13.76 -17.32
C ILE A 267 2.92 -15.27 -17.14
N SER A 268 2.86 -16.03 -18.23
CA SER A 268 2.70 -17.49 -18.24
C SER A 268 3.65 -18.22 -17.28
N PHE A 269 4.88 -17.73 -17.09
CA PHE A 269 5.87 -18.35 -16.20
C PHE A 269 5.42 -18.40 -14.73
N LEU A 270 4.62 -17.42 -14.25
CA LEU A 270 4.10 -17.41 -12.87
C LEU A 270 3.12 -18.57 -12.62
N PHE A 271 2.49 -19.08 -13.67
CA PHE A 271 1.40 -20.05 -13.58
C PHE A 271 1.74 -21.43 -14.15
N THR A 272 2.88 -21.57 -14.83
CA THR A 272 3.29 -22.82 -15.51
C THR A 272 4.47 -23.52 -14.84
N LYS A 273 5.33 -22.79 -14.11
CA LYS A 273 6.55 -23.36 -13.54
C LYS A 273 6.30 -23.99 -12.17
N LEU A 274 6.56 -25.29 -12.03
CA LEU A 274 6.34 -26.07 -10.80
C LEU A 274 7.18 -25.61 -9.59
N TRP A 275 8.33 -24.97 -9.81
CA TRP A 275 9.17 -24.46 -8.72
C TRP A 275 8.56 -23.24 -8.01
N MET A 276 7.55 -22.59 -8.62
CA MET A 276 6.84 -21.49 -7.99
C MET A 276 5.91 -22.01 -6.88
N PRO A 277 5.97 -21.47 -5.64
CA PRO A 277 5.23 -22.01 -4.51
C PRO A 277 3.71 -22.05 -4.72
N ASN A 278 3.14 -21.06 -5.42
CA ASN A 278 1.70 -21.03 -5.73
C ASN A 278 1.27 -22.21 -6.60
N ASN A 279 2.06 -22.56 -7.61
CA ASN A 279 1.80 -23.70 -8.50
C ASN A 279 1.96 -25.03 -7.75
N TYR A 280 2.98 -25.11 -6.88
CA TYR A 280 3.21 -26.29 -6.06
C TYR A 280 2.05 -26.57 -5.09
N PHE A 281 1.51 -25.55 -4.41
CA PHE A 281 0.35 -25.73 -3.53
C PHE A 281 -0.95 -26.05 -4.29
N ALA A 282 -1.16 -25.41 -5.44
CA ALA A 282 -2.30 -25.69 -6.29
C ALA A 282 -2.33 -27.15 -6.79
N TYR A 283 -1.16 -27.73 -7.06
CA TYR A 283 -1.05 -29.11 -7.54
C TYR A 283 -1.65 -30.12 -6.57
N PHE A 284 -1.34 -30.02 -5.27
CA PHE A 284 -1.92 -30.90 -4.26
C PHE A 284 -3.43 -30.74 -4.11
N ILE A 285 -3.96 -29.52 -4.25
CA ILE A 285 -5.40 -29.29 -4.18
C ILE A 285 -6.12 -29.85 -5.40
N TYR A 286 -5.56 -29.62 -6.59
CA TYR A 286 -6.13 -30.11 -7.84
C TYR A 286 -6.19 -31.64 -7.87
N ASN A 287 -5.14 -32.32 -7.40
CA ASN A 287 -5.08 -33.78 -7.34
C ASN A 287 -5.78 -34.41 -6.12
N ASN A 288 -6.50 -33.61 -5.30
CA ASN A 288 -7.15 -34.05 -4.06
C ASN A 288 -6.21 -34.61 -2.97
N GLU A 289 -4.93 -34.27 -3.00
CA GLU A 289 -3.91 -34.72 -2.06
C GLU A 289 -3.75 -33.77 -0.85
N LEU A 290 -4.86 -33.32 -0.27
CA LEU A 290 -4.84 -32.37 0.86
C LEU A 290 -4.09 -32.91 2.09
N PHE A 291 -4.15 -34.22 2.34
CA PHE A 291 -3.45 -34.82 3.48
C PHE A 291 -1.93 -34.76 3.31
N SER A 292 -1.44 -35.00 2.08
CA SER A 292 -0.02 -34.83 1.74
C SER A 292 0.42 -33.37 1.91
N LEU A 293 -0.41 -32.42 1.49
CA LEU A 293 -0.17 -30.99 1.70
C LEU A 293 -0.12 -30.64 3.20
N PHE A 294 -1.02 -31.19 4.01
CA PHE A 294 -1.01 -31.00 5.46
C PHE A 294 0.29 -31.51 6.09
N ILE A 295 0.72 -32.73 5.77
CA ILE A 295 1.98 -33.31 6.26
C ILE A 295 3.16 -32.42 5.85
N LEU A 296 3.20 -31.99 4.58
CA LEU A 296 4.27 -31.13 4.07
C LEU A 296 4.36 -29.81 4.86
N ILE A 297 3.23 -29.17 5.15
CA ILE A 297 3.19 -27.93 5.93
C ILE A 297 3.70 -28.18 7.35
N VAL A 298 3.28 -29.26 8.00
CA VAL A 298 3.76 -29.62 9.35
C VAL A 298 5.27 -29.86 9.34
N ILE A 299 5.79 -30.60 8.36
CA ILE A 299 7.24 -30.80 8.19
C ILE A 299 7.93 -29.46 7.95
N GLY A 300 7.38 -28.60 7.09
CA GLY A 300 7.91 -27.25 6.83
C GLY A 300 7.97 -26.39 8.09
N ILE A 301 6.94 -26.43 8.94
CA ILE A 301 6.92 -25.77 10.24
C ILE A 301 8.07 -26.31 11.11
N LEU A 302 8.20 -27.62 11.25
CA LEU A 302 9.25 -28.24 12.06
C LEU A 302 10.66 -27.88 11.57
N VAL A 303 10.90 -27.96 10.25
CA VAL A 303 12.18 -27.59 9.64
C VAL A 303 12.48 -26.12 9.85
N SER A 304 11.49 -25.23 9.66
CA SER A 304 11.69 -23.81 9.88
C SER A 304 12.00 -23.48 11.34
N MET A 305 11.32 -24.12 12.29
CA MET A 305 11.59 -23.95 13.72
C MET A 305 12.99 -24.46 14.09
N PHE A 306 13.42 -25.58 13.50
CA PHE A 306 14.78 -26.10 13.67
C PHE A 306 15.84 -25.13 13.12
N ILE A 307 15.65 -24.57 11.93
CA ILE A 307 16.54 -23.54 11.37
C ILE A 307 16.60 -22.31 12.28
N LEU A 308 15.45 -21.84 12.79
CA LEU A 308 15.41 -20.71 13.71
C LEU A 308 16.10 -21.00 15.04
N PHE A 309 15.98 -22.22 15.55
CA PHE A 309 16.70 -22.68 16.74
C PHE A 309 18.22 -22.65 16.51
N LEU A 310 18.71 -23.16 15.37
CA LEU A 310 20.15 -23.08 15.03
C LEU A 310 20.63 -21.63 14.89
N LEU A 311 19.80 -20.75 14.32
CA LEU A 311 20.14 -19.36 14.10
C LEU A 311 19.92 -18.48 15.35
N GLN A 312 19.33 -19.00 16.42
CA GLN A 312 18.99 -18.24 17.65
C GLN A 312 20.19 -17.42 18.16
N ARG A 313 21.39 -18.02 18.19
CA ARG A 313 22.61 -17.36 18.66
C ARG A 313 23.03 -16.14 17.81
N TYR A 314 22.64 -16.08 16.54
CA TYR A 314 22.99 -14.99 15.62
C TYR A 314 21.86 -13.95 15.45
N ILE A 315 20.63 -14.35 15.76
CA ILE A 315 19.39 -13.57 15.59
C ILE A 315 19.15 -12.60 16.75
N PHE A 316 19.45 -13.02 17.99
CA PHE A 316 19.14 -12.24 19.18
C PHE A 316 20.36 -11.46 19.64
N ILE A 317 20.45 -10.21 19.19
CA ILE A 317 21.46 -9.27 19.67
C ILE A 317 21.05 -8.84 21.08
N ASP A 318 21.72 -9.42 22.08
CA ASP A 318 21.78 -8.91 23.44
C ASP A 318 22.56 -7.60 23.42
N GLU A 319 21.86 -6.51 23.15
CA GLU A 319 22.13 -5.15 23.60
C GLU A 319 21.22 -4.23 22.78
N TYR A 320 20.00 -3.99 23.28
CA TYR A 320 19.32 -2.71 23.08
C TYR A 320 20.16 -1.61 23.74
N LYS A 321 21.36 -1.33 23.21
CA LYS A 321 22.11 -0.14 23.60
C LYS A 321 21.33 1.05 23.05
N TYR A 322 20.68 1.76 23.98
CA TYR A 322 19.91 2.99 23.79
C TYR A 322 20.66 4.08 23.00
N SER A 323 21.97 3.94 22.76
CA SER A 323 22.73 4.75 21.81
C SER A 323 22.54 4.24 20.38
N TYR A 324 21.42 4.57 19.75
CA TYR A 324 21.23 4.34 18.32
C TYR A 324 22.29 5.09 17.50
N HIS A 325 23.39 4.42 17.15
CA HIS A 325 24.32 4.87 16.13
C HIS A 325 23.84 4.39 14.76
N TYR A 326 22.85 5.10 14.20
CA TYR A 326 22.35 4.82 12.86
C TYR A 326 23.46 5.09 11.83
N SER A 327 23.84 4.06 11.06
CA SER A 327 24.95 4.13 10.10
C SER A 327 24.76 5.22 9.03
N LEU A 328 23.53 5.45 8.57
CA LEU A 328 23.19 6.45 7.55
C LEU A 328 23.00 7.88 8.09
N LEU A 329 22.77 8.07 9.38
CA LEU A 329 22.49 9.39 9.96
C LEU A 329 23.59 10.42 9.61
N PRO A 330 24.90 10.14 9.77
CA PRO A 330 25.95 11.09 9.42
C PRO A 330 25.95 11.49 7.93
N VAL A 331 25.57 10.56 7.05
CA VAL A 331 25.50 10.83 5.60
C VAL A 331 24.34 11.78 5.31
N ILE A 332 23.16 11.49 5.88
CA ILE A 332 21.99 12.37 5.75
C ILE A 332 22.31 13.77 6.28
N GLU A 333 22.94 13.89 7.45
CA GLU A 333 23.33 15.18 8.02
C GLU A 333 24.31 15.96 7.16
N SER A 334 25.30 15.26 6.57
CA SER A 334 26.24 15.84 5.62
C SER A 334 25.53 16.35 4.38
N VAL A 335 24.61 15.57 3.80
CA VAL A 335 23.81 15.98 2.63
C VAL A 335 22.92 17.19 2.97
N HIS A 336 22.25 17.18 4.12
CA HIS A 336 21.37 18.29 4.54
C HIS A 336 22.15 19.58 4.78
N SER A 337 23.30 19.50 5.47
CA SER A 337 24.15 20.66 5.73
C SER A 337 24.78 21.24 4.47
N LYS A 338 25.21 20.37 3.53
CA LYS A 338 25.88 20.79 2.29
C LYS A 338 24.93 21.25 1.18
N LEU A 339 23.72 20.68 1.09
CA LEU A 339 22.76 20.97 0.01
C LEU A 339 21.54 21.74 0.50
N LEU A 340 20.72 21.15 1.38
CA LEU A 340 19.41 21.70 1.73
C LEU A 340 19.50 22.98 2.58
N PHE A 341 20.37 23.03 3.58
CA PHE A 341 20.51 24.19 4.48
C PHE A 341 21.26 25.39 3.88
N LYS A 342 21.70 25.31 2.62
CA LYS A 342 22.14 26.50 1.88
C LYS A 342 20.98 27.42 1.52
N LEU A 343 19.76 26.90 1.38
CA LEU A 343 18.57 27.69 1.12
C LEU A 343 18.10 28.39 2.41
N LYS A 344 17.96 29.73 2.37
CA LYS A 344 17.63 30.57 3.54
C LYS A 344 16.37 30.10 4.29
N TRP A 345 15.32 29.72 3.56
CA TRP A 345 14.05 29.25 4.15
C TRP A 345 14.17 27.90 4.88
N MET A 346 15.13 27.05 4.50
CA MET A 346 15.34 25.71 5.03
C MET A 346 16.22 25.80 6.26
N LYS A 347 17.22 26.69 6.23
CA LYS A 347 18.05 27.02 7.39
C LYS A 347 17.21 27.53 8.57
N GLN A 348 16.24 28.42 8.31
CA GLN A 348 15.30 28.92 9.32
C GLN A 348 14.44 27.82 9.97
N ASN A 349 14.22 26.71 9.25
CA ASN A 349 13.44 25.56 9.70
C ASN A 349 14.31 24.34 10.05
N SER A 350 15.63 24.51 10.16
CA SER A 350 16.59 23.40 10.26
C SER A 350 16.35 22.47 11.45
N ILE A 351 15.84 22.99 12.57
CA ILE A 351 15.46 22.20 13.74
C ILE A 351 14.35 21.19 13.38
N PHE A 352 13.33 21.61 12.64
CA PHE A 352 12.21 20.73 12.25
C PHE A 352 12.64 19.67 11.24
N TYR A 353 13.53 20.01 10.31
CA TYR A 353 14.14 19.02 9.43
C TYR A 353 15.00 18.03 10.21
N LYS A 354 15.81 18.52 11.17
CA LYS A 354 16.58 17.69 12.09
C LYS A 354 15.71 16.73 12.88
N LEU A 355 14.59 17.21 13.43
CA LEU A 355 13.63 16.37 14.15
C LEU A 355 13.03 15.28 13.25
N PHE A 356 12.72 15.61 12.00
CA PHE A 356 12.20 14.64 11.04
C PHE A 356 13.21 13.55 10.72
N TYR A 357 14.37 13.89 10.14
CA TYR A 357 15.30 12.86 9.67
C TYR A 357 16.01 12.15 10.82
N ARG A 358 16.05 12.73 12.03
CA ARG A 358 16.54 12.05 13.24
C ARG A 358 15.49 11.17 13.90
N SER A 359 14.22 11.27 13.50
CA SER A 359 13.16 10.48 14.10
C SER A 359 13.39 8.98 13.85
N PRO A 360 13.11 8.12 14.84
CA PRO A 360 13.20 6.68 14.65
C PRO A 360 12.36 6.18 13.48
N ILE A 361 11.17 6.77 13.27
CA ILE A 361 10.25 6.43 12.17
C ILE A 361 10.95 6.59 10.81
N VAL A 362 11.60 7.73 10.61
CA VAL A 362 12.27 8.03 9.33
C VAL A 362 13.46 7.11 9.09
N PHE A 363 14.25 6.80 10.12
CA PHE A 363 15.38 5.87 9.98
C PHE A 363 14.97 4.46 9.60
N ARG A 364 13.89 3.94 10.18
CA ARG A 364 13.40 2.58 9.92
C ARG A 364 12.96 2.42 8.47
N GLN A 365 12.32 3.45 7.96
CA GLN A 365 11.77 3.50 6.61
C GLN A 365 12.66 4.32 5.68
N ILE A 366 13.95 4.49 5.98
CA ILE A 366 14.87 5.34 5.20
C ILE A 366 14.98 4.92 3.73
N GLY A 367 14.65 3.67 3.42
CA GLY A 367 14.57 3.18 2.03
C GLY A 367 13.47 3.84 1.22
N GLN A 368 12.39 4.26 1.88
CA GLN A 368 11.21 4.87 1.28
C GLN A 368 11.34 6.40 1.12
N LEU A 369 12.32 7.02 1.79
CA LEU A 369 12.52 8.48 1.79
C LEU A 369 12.83 9.03 0.40
N GLY A 370 13.60 8.29 -0.40
CA GLY A 370 13.88 8.61 -1.80
C GLY A 370 13.00 7.85 -2.79
N GLY A 371 11.72 7.63 -2.48
CA GLY A 371 10.82 6.76 -3.25
C GLY A 371 10.99 5.29 -2.89
N ASP A 372 9.90 4.58 -2.69
CA ASP A 372 9.91 3.13 -2.49
C ASP A 372 10.11 2.37 -3.82
N LEU A 373 10.24 1.04 -3.76
CA LEU A 373 10.46 0.22 -4.96
C LEU A 373 9.30 0.28 -5.95
N GLY A 374 8.05 0.41 -5.46
CA GLY A 374 6.87 0.51 -6.31
C GLY A 374 6.84 1.83 -7.09
N PHE A 375 7.24 2.93 -6.45
CA PHE A 375 7.41 4.22 -7.10
C PHE A 375 8.40 4.13 -8.27
N TRP A 376 9.58 3.56 -8.04
CA TRP A 376 10.60 3.44 -9.10
C TRP A 376 10.22 2.42 -10.18
N LEU A 377 9.52 1.34 -9.83
CA LEU A 377 8.96 0.40 -10.80
C LEU A 377 7.95 1.09 -11.72
N ILE A 378 6.98 1.83 -11.17
CA ILE A 378 5.99 2.57 -11.96
C ILE A 378 6.68 3.66 -12.80
N THR A 379 7.68 4.36 -12.25
CA THR A 379 8.51 5.31 -13.03
C THR A 379 9.16 4.60 -14.22
N GLY A 380 9.70 3.39 -14.02
CA GLY A 380 10.24 2.56 -15.08
C GLY A 380 9.21 2.17 -16.14
N VAL A 381 7.98 1.83 -15.72
CA VAL A 381 6.87 1.54 -16.64
C VAL A 381 6.57 2.76 -17.53
N PHE A 382 6.39 3.95 -16.93
CA PHE A 382 6.16 5.16 -17.73
C PHE A 382 7.35 5.50 -18.63
N LEU A 383 8.58 5.24 -18.18
CA LEU A 383 9.77 5.43 -18.99
C LEU A 383 9.75 4.54 -20.23
N GLY A 384 9.48 3.24 -20.08
CA GLY A 384 9.48 2.32 -21.22
C GLY A 384 8.27 2.48 -22.13
N LEU A 385 7.15 3.01 -21.65
CA LEU A 385 6.00 3.34 -22.51
C LEU A 385 6.23 4.57 -23.39
N VAL A 386 7.15 5.45 -23.00
CA VAL A 386 7.40 6.73 -23.69
C VAL A 386 8.69 6.70 -24.52
N ILE A 387 9.50 5.64 -24.39
CA ILE A 387 10.75 5.52 -25.14
C ILE A 387 10.51 5.47 -26.65
N ASP A 388 11.41 6.10 -27.41
CA ASP A 388 11.43 6.16 -28.89
C ASP A 388 10.18 6.75 -29.55
N ALA A 389 9.29 7.35 -28.77
CA ALA A 389 8.06 7.89 -29.28
C ALA A 389 8.25 9.31 -29.88
N GLU A 390 7.69 9.51 -31.07
CA GLU A 390 7.80 10.79 -31.79
C GLU A 390 7.16 11.96 -31.04
N TRP A 391 7.76 13.12 -31.23
CA TRP A 391 7.25 14.41 -30.78
C TRP A 391 5.84 14.67 -31.33
N GLY A 392 4.86 14.80 -30.43
CA GLY A 392 3.48 15.06 -30.79
C GLY A 392 2.57 13.84 -30.79
N ASN A 393 3.10 12.64 -30.54
CA ASN A 393 2.27 11.46 -30.33
C ASN A 393 1.29 11.71 -29.16
N LYS A 394 -0.02 11.65 -29.47
CA LYS A 394 -1.08 11.97 -28.51
C LYS A 394 -1.09 11.02 -27.31
N LEU A 395 -0.78 9.75 -27.53
CA LEU A 395 -0.68 8.75 -26.47
C LEU A 395 0.46 9.08 -25.50
N VAL A 396 1.60 9.55 -26.00
CA VAL A 396 2.73 9.96 -25.16
C VAL A 396 2.34 11.13 -24.26
N ILE A 397 1.69 12.15 -24.83
CA ILE A 397 1.23 13.31 -24.07
C ILE A 397 0.25 12.86 -22.99
N PHE A 398 -0.71 12.00 -23.32
CA PHE A 398 -1.65 11.43 -22.36
C PHE A 398 -0.95 10.67 -21.21
N LEU A 399 0.03 9.80 -21.53
CA LEU A 399 0.82 9.07 -20.54
C LEU A 399 1.63 9.99 -19.61
N LEU A 400 2.18 11.09 -20.14
CA LEU A 400 2.92 12.06 -19.32
C LEU A 400 2.00 12.81 -18.34
N TYR A 401 0.77 13.12 -18.72
CA TYR A 401 -0.22 13.69 -17.79
C TYR A 401 -0.70 12.66 -16.75
N LEU A 402 -0.87 11.39 -17.13
CA LEU A 402 -1.13 10.30 -16.18
C LEU A 402 0.00 10.19 -15.15
N PHE A 403 1.25 10.26 -15.59
CA PHE A 403 2.41 10.31 -14.70
C PHE A 403 2.34 11.53 -13.76
N VAL A 404 2.08 12.73 -14.28
CA VAL A 404 2.04 13.92 -13.43
C VAL A 404 0.93 13.87 -12.38
N TYR A 405 -0.26 13.33 -12.68
CA TYR A 405 -1.37 13.35 -11.71
C TYR A 405 -1.48 12.06 -10.88
N PHE A 406 -1.62 10.90 -11.50
CA PHE A 406 -1.81 9.64 -10.75
C PHE A 406 -0.54 9.22 -10.03
N HIS A 407 0.60 9.19 -10.73
CA HIS A 407 1.84 8.71 -10.11
C HIS A 407 2.28 9.62 -8.94
N THR A 408 2.13 10.94 -9.09
CA THR A 408 2.36 11.90 -8.01
C THR A 408 1.42 11.68 -6.82
N TYR A 409 0.11 11.51 -7.07
CA TYR A 409 -0.86 11.31 -6.00
C TYR A 409 -0.57 10.03 -5.20
N PHE A 410 -0.38 8.89 -5.90
CA PHE A 410 -0.10 7.62 -5.24
C PHE A 410 1.24 7.66 -4.48
N TYR A 411 2.23 8.37 -4.98
CA TYR A 411 3.47 8.57 -4.23
C TYR A 411 3.26 9.42 -2.97
N CYS A 412 2.55 10.54 -3.07
CA CYS A 412 2.24 11.38 -1.91
C CYS A 412 1.43 10.61 -0.85
N GLU A 413 0.43 9.84 -1.27
CA GLU A 413 -0.41 9.02 -0.38
C GLU A 413 0.42 7.96 0.34
N ARG A 414 1.29 7.26 -0.40
CA ARG A 414 2.17 6.25 0.17
C ARG A 414 3.23 6.86 1.09
N PHE A 415 3.83 7.97 0.70
CA PHE A 415 4.79 8.69 1.53
C PHE A 415 4.13 9.19 2.82
N TYR A 416 2.90 9.70 2.74
CA TYR A 416 2.13 10.12 3.90
C TYR A 416 1.78 8.96 4.82
N SER A 417 1.27 7.85 4.29
CA SER A 417 0.88 6.68 5.09
C SER A 417 2.08 6.04 5.78
N THR A 418 3.22 5.95 5.09
CA THR A 418 4.49 5.49 5.63
C THR A 418 4.94 6.32 6.84
N TYR A 419 4.98 7.64 6.70
CA TYR A 419 5.48 8.57 7.72
C TYR A 419 4.36 9.23 8.53
N LYS A 420 3.17 8.62 8.58
CA LYS A 420 1.96 9.20 9.19
C LYS A 420 2.17 9.54 10.65
N GLY A 421 2.89 8.69 11.39
CA GLY A 421 3.27 8.90 12.78
C GLY A 421 4.22 10.09 13.03
N TYR A 422 4.63 10.84 12.00
CA TYR A 422 5.31 12.13 12.16
C TYR A 422 4.49 13.28 11.56
N PHE A 423 3.92 13.06 10.37
CA PHE A 423 3.25 14.11 9.59
C PHE A 423 1.83 14.43 10.06
N SER A 424 1.12 13.46 10.64
CA SER A 424 -0.20 13.70 11.20
C SER A 424 -0.14 14.71 12.35
N LEU A 425 -1.20 15.49 12.54
CA LEU A 425 -1.33 16.31 13.74
C LEU A 425 -1.46 15.46 15.00
N ASP A 426 -2.12 14.31 14.86
CA ASP A 426 -2.37 13.35 15.92
C ASP A 426 -1.11 12.81 16.56
N SER A 427 0.00 12.71 15.81
CA SER A 427 1.24 12.15 16.31
C SER A 427 1.87 12.89 17.50
N GLU A 428 1.36 14.06 17.88
CA GLU A 428 1.78 14.74 19.10
C GLU A 428 1.18 14.10 20.37
N GLY A 429 0.12 13.30 20.24
CA GLY A 429 -0.54 12.65 21.37
C GLY A 429 -1.08 13.67 22.38
N GLU A 430 -1.01 13.33 23.66
CA GLU A 430 -1.46 14.22 24.74
C GLU A 430 -0.66 15.54 24.82
N ASN A 431 0.55 15.61 24.24
CA ASN A 431 1.31 16.87 24.16
C ASN A 431 0.62 17.91 23.26
N ALA A 432 -0.31 17.49 22.38
CA ALA A 432 -1.19 18.39 21.65
C ALA A 432 -1.96 19.36 22.57
N LEU A 433 -2.29 18.92 23.79
CA LEU A 433 -2.98 19.72 24.81
C LEU A 433 -2.14 20.91 25.29
N LEU A 434 -0.81 20.74 25.36
CA LEU A 434 0.11 21.82 25.72
C LEU A 434 0.19 22.88 24.60
N TYR A 435 0.12 22.45 23.34
CA TYR A 435 0.09 23.35 22.19
C TYR A 435 -1.25 24.08 22.02
N LEU A 436 -2.34 23.59 22.62
CA LEU A 436 -3.66 24.22 22.60
C LEU A 436 -3.78 25.38 23.59
N ASN A 437 -3.05 25.34 24.70
CA ASN A 437 -3.08 26.39 25.71
C ASN A 437 -2.47 27.71 25.19
N ASN A 438 -1.52 27.63 24.26
CA ASN A 438 -0.93 28.77 23.56
C ASN A 438 -1.60 28.96 22.19
N GLU A 439 -2.41 30.01 22.05
CA GLU A 439 -3.38 30.26 20.95
C GLU A 439 -2.86 30.22 19.50
N GLU A 440 -1.54 30.16 19.28
CA GLU A 440 -0.93 30.21 17.95
C GLU A 440 -0.20 28.91 17.53
N ASN A 441 -0.13 27.89 18.40
CA ASN A 441 0.88 26.83 18.25
C ASN A 441 0.51 25.64 17.34
N LEU A 442 -0.74 25.18 17.29
CA LEU A 442 -1.10 24.02 16.46
C LEU A 442 -1.07 24.31 14.95
N TRP A 443 -1.51 25.51 14.52
CA TRP A 443 -1.42 25.92 13.12
C TRP A 443 0.04 26.06 12.68
N PHE A 444 0.89 26.61 13.55
CA PHE A 444 2.32 26.72 13.28
C PHE A 444 2.96 25.33 13.13
N LEU A 445 2.62 24.39 14.01
CA LEU A 445 3.07 23.00 13.92
C LEU A 445 2.61 22.35 12.61
N LEU A 446 1.32 22.45 12.26
CA LEU A 446 0.78 21.93 11.00
C LEU A 446 1.56 22.49 9.80
N LYS A 447 1.79 23.81 9.79
CA LYS A 447 2.56 24.48 8.73
C LYS A 447 3.97 23.92 8.62
N LYS A 448 4.66 23.65 9.74
CA LYS A 448 5.99 23.02 9.71
C LYS A 448 5.94 21.60 9.17
N LYS A 449 4.97 20.78 9.61
CA LYS A 449 4.79 19.40 9.11
C LYS A 449 4.52 19.37 7.61
N LEU A 450 3.66 20.26 7.10
CA LEU A 450 3.39 20.43 5.67
C LEU A 450 4.64 20.81 4.87
N VAL A 451 5.44 21.77 5.36
CA VAL A 451 6.68 22.20 4.67
C VAL A 451 7.69 21.06 4.60
N VAL A 452 7.88 20.33 5.70
CA VAL A 452 8.78 19.16 5.74
C VAL A 452 8.29 18.09 4.75
N PHE A 453 7.00 17.77 4.75
CA PHE A 453 6.39 16.81 3.82
C PHE A 453 6.67 17.18 2.37
N ILE A 454 6.29 18.41 1.97
CA ILE A 454 6.43 18.87 0.59
C ILE A 454 7.89 18.83 0.15
N THR A 455 8.83 19.20 1.03
CA THR A 455 10.25 19.18 0.73
C THR A 455 10.74 17.77 0.39
N TYR A 456 10.44 16.78 1.24
CA TYR A 456 10.93 15.42 1.03
C TYR A 456 10.16 14.68 -0.06
N ALA A 457 8.87 14.92 -0.22
CA ALA A 457 8.09 14.31 -1.31
C ALA A 457 8.51 14.86 -2.68
N ALA A 458 8.82 16.17 -2.77
CA ALA A 458 9.20 16.79 -4.04
C ALA A 458 10.52 16.25 -4.61
N ILE A 459 11.51 15.90 -3.77
CA ILE A 459 12.83 15.45 -4.23
C ILE A 459 12.75 14.22 -5.16
N PRO A 460 12.23 13.05 -4.73
CA PRO A 460 12.17 11.86 -5.58
C PRO A 460 11.25 12.05 -6.79
N ILE A 461 10.17 12.82 -6.64
CA ILE A 461 9.31 13.19 -7.76
C ILE A 461 10.10 13.96 -8.83
N LEU A 462 10.86 14.99 -8.45
CA LEU A 462 11.67 15.75 -9.39
C LEU A 462 12.77 14.89 -10.03
N VAL A 463 13.40 13.99 -9.25
CA VAL A 463 14.39 13.05 -9.81
C VAL A 463 13.73 12.11 -10.83
N SER A 464 12.53 11.60 -10.57
CA SER A 464 11.81 10.73 -11.52
C SER A 464 11.49 11.45 -12.85
N GLN A 465 11.17 12.74 -12.81
CA GLN A 465 11.00 13.56 -14.01
C GLN A 465 12.29 13.73 -14.80
N ILE A 466 13.42 13.97 -14.10
CA ILE A 466 14.73 14.06 -14.74
C ILE A 466 15.07 12.73 -15.43
N VAL A 467 14.73 11.59 -14.81
CA VAL A 467 14.95 10.27 -15.43
C VAL A 467 14.08 10.08 -16.67
N LEU A 468 12.80 10.44 -16.63
CA LEU A 468 11.94 10.44 -17.84
C LEU A 468 12.48 11.37 -18.93
N PHE A 469 13.03 12.52 -18.53
CA PHE A 469 13.54 13.54 -19.44
C PHE A 469 14.78 13.10 -20.23
N LEU A 470 15.69 12.32 -19.62
CA LEU A 470 16.89 11.81 -20.30
C LEU A 470 16.57 11.06 -21.60
N PHE A 471 15.32 10.64 -21.80
CA PHE A 471 14.85 9.87 -22.95
C PHE A 471 13.80 10.59 -23.81
N THR A 472 13.37 11.81 -23.43
CA THR A 472 12.20 12.49 -24.03
C THR A 472 12.45 13.93 -24.45
N PHE A 473 13.68 14.33 -24.81
CA PHE A 473 14.17 15.55 -25.49
C PHE A 473 13.40 16.92 -25.58
N ASN A 474 12.17 17.19 -25.05
CA ASN A 474 11.57 18.54 -24.99
C ASN A 474 11.90 19.21 -23.68
N VAL A 475 12.41 20.42 -23.78
CA VAL A 475 12.58 21.28 -22.61
C VAL A 475 11.27 22.01 -22.26
N GLN A 476 10.43 22.40 -23.24
CA GLN A 476 9.23 23.19 -22.96
C GLN A 476 8.15 22.38 -22.25
N LEU A 477 7.88 21.17 -22.76
CA LEU A 477 6.93 20.25 -22.13
C LEU A 477 7.44 19.78 -20.75
N LEU A 478 8.76 19.61 -20.57
CA LEU A 478 9.34 19.32 -19.26
C LEU A 478 9.05 20.43 -18.24
N LEU A 479 9.37 21.69 -18.59
CA LEU A 479 9.13 22.82 -17.71
C LEU A 479 7.65 22.90 -17.33
N TRP A 480 6.77 22.65 -18.30
CA TRP A 480 5.33 22.59 -18.08
C TRP A 480 4.91 21.49 -17.09
N LEU A 481 5.38 20.26 -17.30
CA LEU A 481 5.06 19.12 -16.43
C LEU A 481 5.60 19.33 -15.02
N VAL A 482 6.81 19.89 -14.87
CA VAL A 482 7.42 20.19 -13.57
C VAL A 482 6.59 21.21 -12.80
N VAL A 483 6.14 22.29 -13.44
CA VAL A 483 5.26 23.29 -12.81
C VAL A 483 3.93 22.65 -12.42
N SER A 484 3.33 21.87 -13.33
CA SER A 484 2.06 21.19 -13.07
C SER A 484 2.14 20.20 -11.90
N GLN A 485 3.24 19.47 -11.83
CA GLN A 485 3.50 18.52 -10.76
C GLN A 485 3.75 19.21 -9.43
N GLY A 486 4.50 20.31 -9.39
CA GLY A 486 4.74 21.10 -8.18
C GLY A 486 3.44 21.59 -7.53
N VAL A 487 2.52 22.12 -8.33
CA VAL A 487 1.18 22.54 -7.86
C VAL A 487 0.37 21.32 -7.40
N SER A 488 0.44 20.21 -8.13
CA SER A 488 -0.30 18.99 -7.81
C SER A 488 0.18 18.35 -6.50
N ILE A 489 1.48 18.31 -6.22
CA ILE A 489 2.05 17.88 -4.92
C ILE A 489 1.43 18.69 -3.79
N LEU A 490 1.35 20.00 -3.94
CA LEU A 490 0.80 20.88 -2.93
C LEU A 490 -0.67 20.55 -2.66
N VAL A 491 -1.51 20.44 -3.69
CA VAL A 491 -2.94 20.09 -3.56
C VAL A 491 -3.11 18.71 -2.93
N PHE A 492 -2.43 17.68 -3.44
CA PHE A 492 -2.55 16.32 -2.92
C PHE A 492 -2.08 16.22 -1.48
N THR A 493 -1.03 16.93 -1.11
CA THR A 493 -0.60 17.04 0.29
C THR A 493 -1.73 17.60 1.16
N MET A 494 -2.39 18.68 0.73
CA MET A 494 -3.48 19.27 1.52
C MET A 494 -4.65 18.29 1.69
N ILE A 495 -5.01 17.55 0.64
CA ILE A 495 -6.06 16.53 0.71
C ILE A 495 -5.71 15.44 1.74
N LEU A 496 -4.47 14.94 1.74
CA LEU A 496 -4.02 13.88 2.64
C LEU A 496 -4.03 14.30 4.12
N TYR A 497 -3.91 15.60 4.42
CA TYR A 497 -3.97 16.10 5.79
C TYR A 497 -5.39 16.29 6.33
N ILE A 498 -6.43 16.29 5.47
CA ILE A 498 -7.84 16.49 5.87
C ILE A 498 -8.24 15.58 7.05
N PRO A 499 -8.01 14.25 7.03
CA PRO A 499 -8.44 13.37 8.12
C PRO A 499 -7.84 13.76 9.47
N THR A 500 -6.57 14.18 9.48
CA THR A 500 -5.85 14.53 10.72
C THR A 500 -6.14 15.93 11.24
N VAL A 501 -6.67 16.82 10.40
CA VAL A 501 -7.09 18.16 10.84
C VAL A 501 -8.55 18.15 11.32
N TYR A 502 -9.42 17.37 10.68
CA TYR A 502 -10.85 17.35 11.02
C TYR A 502 -11.21 16.29 12.06
N ASN A 503 -10.59 15.11 12.01
CA ASN A 503 -10.89 13.98 12.88
C ASN A 503 -9.71 13.59 13.75
N ALA A 504 -8.98 14.55 14.29
CA ALA A 504 -7.80 14.29 15.11
C ALA A 504 -8.10 13.38 16.33
N GLN A 505 -7.20 12.44 16.64
CA GLN A 505 -7.27 11.49 17.75
C GLN A 505 -5.90 11.43 18.45
N PHE A 506 -5.82 11.98 19.66
CA PHE A 506 -4.57 12.10 20.43
C PHE A 506 -4.33 10.94 21.41
N HIS A 507 -5.31 10.04 21.54
CA HIS A 507 -5.29 8.93 22.50
C HIS A 507 -4.87 7.62 21.82
N TYR A 508 -3.58 7.34 21.77
CA TYR A 508 -3.06 6.09 21.19
C TYR A 508 -1.89 5.54 22.00
N PHE A 509 -1.70 4.23 21.97
CA PHE A 509 -0.64 3.52 22.70
C PHE A 509 0.67 3.40 21.89
N ASN A 510 0.60 3.63 20.58
CA ASN A 510 1.75 3.58 19.69
C ASN A 510 1.50 4.53 18.51
N LEU A 511 2.54 5.28 18.09
CA LEU A 511 2.49 6.16 16.91
C LEU A 511 2.07 5.42 15.62
N GLU A 512 2.23 4.10 15.56
CA GLU A 512 1.76 3.27 14.44
C GLU A 512 0.23 3.07 14.43
N GLN A 513 -0.46 3.32 15.55
CA GLN A 513 -1.93 3.29 15.62
C GLN A 513 -2.57 4.58 15.10
N VAL A 514 -1.76 5.61 14.82
CA VAL A 514 -2.26 6.89 14.30
C VAL A 514 -2.90 6.67 12.93
N GLY A 515 -4.20 6.89 12.84
CA GLY A 515 -4.97 6.57 11.63
C GLY A 515 -5.75 5.26 11.62
N GLU A 516 -5.65 4.44 12.66
CA GLU A 516 -6.41 3.18 12.75
C GLU A 516 -7.85 3.39 13.25
N PHE A 517 -8.18 4.58 13.75
CA PHE A 517 -9.53 4.94 14.19
C PHE A 517 -10.53 4.97 13.03
N ALA A 518 -11.74 4.48 13.28
CA ALA A 518 -12.74 4.26 12.24
C ALA A 518 -13.20 5.55 11.54
N ASP A 519 -13.31 6.67 12.26
CA ASP A 519 -13.67 8.00 11.76
C ASP A 519 -12.60 8.60 10.84
N GLN A 520 -11.34 8.49 11.23
CA GLN A 520 -10.20 8.87 10.39
C GLN A 520 -10.08 7.98 9.17
N LYS A 521 -10.27 6.67 9.32
CA LYS A 521 -10.21 5.73 8.21
C LYS A 521 -11.34 5.99 7.21
N MET A 522 -12.55 6.27 7.68
CA MET A 522 -13.68 6.63 6.80
C MET A 522 -13.39 7.92 6.02
N THR A 523 -12.94 8.98 6.69
CA THR A 523 -12.62 10.25 6.01
C THR A 523 -11.44 10.13 5.06
N SER A 524 -10.40 9.38 5.42
CA SER A 524 -9.27 9.07 4.53
C SER A 524 -9.69 8.26 3.31
N SER A 525 -10.55 7.25 3.47
CA SER A 525 -11.06 6.46 2.35
C SER A 525 -11.92 7.31 1.42
N LEU A 526 -12.77 8.18 1.97
CA LEU A 526 -13.63 9.06 1.19
C LEU A 526 -12.82 10.14 0.46
N SER A 527 -11.81 10.75 1.09
CA SER A 527 -10.90 11.68 0.42
C SER A 527 -10.13 11.00 -0.71
N ASN A 528 -9.65 9.77 -0.48
CA ASN A 528 -8.92 9.02 -1.49
C ASN A 528 -9.81 8.64 -2.67
N LEU A 529 -11.03 8.18 -2.40
CA LEU A 529 -12.01 7.83 -3.43
C LEU A 529 -12.43 9.05 -4.26
N LEU A 530 -12.72 10.19 -3.64
CA LEU A 530 -13.04 11.42 -4.37
C LEU A 530 -11.85 11.92 -5.19
N THR A 531 -10.63 11.77 -4.69
CA THR A 531 -9.44 12.23 -5.41
C THR A 531 -9.16 11.37 -6.63
N VAL A 532 -9.15 10.05 -6.46
CA VAL A 532 -8.85 9.07 -7.53
C VAL A 532 -10.02 8.94 -8.51
N GLY A 533 -11.26 8.95 -8.01
CA GLY A 533 -12.46 8.69 -8.81
C GLY A 533 -13.08 9.92 -9.45
N VAL A 534 -12.83 11.12 -8.93
CA VAL A 534 -13.44 12.36 -9.46
C VAL A 534 -12.41 13.41 -9.80
N PHE A 535 -11.57 13.81 -8.83
CA PHE A 535 -10.68 14.95 -9.00
C PHE A 535 -9.62 14.73 -10.09
N ILE A 536 -8.86 13.63 -10.02
CA ILE A 536 -7.83 13.33 -11.03
C ILE A 536 -8.45 13.10 -12.42
N PRO A 537 -9.53 12.32 -12.58
CA PRO A 537 -10.22 12.19 -13.88
C PRO A 537 -10.64 13.53 -14.50
N LEU A 538 -11.16 14.46 -13.69
CA LEU A 538 -11.49 15.82 -14.17
C LEU A 538 -10.24 16.57 -14.67
N LEU A 539 -9.09 16.37 -14.05
CA LEU A 539 -7.81 16.96 -14.50
C LEU A 539 -7.27 16.31 -15.78
N MET A 540 -7.62 15.06 -16.03
CA MET A 540 -7.24 14.32 -17.24
C MET A 540 -8.16 14.60 -18.43
N LEU A 541 -9.38 15.12 -18.19
CA LEU A 541 -10.39 15.36 -19.23
C LEU A 541 -9.86 16.17 -20.43
N PRO A 542 -9.08 17.26 -20.28
CA PRO A 542 -8.50 17.96 -21.42
C PRO A 542 -7.60 17.04 -22.27
N CYS A 543 -6.84 16.14 -21.64
CA CYS A 543 -5.96 15.21 -22.35
C CYS A 543 -6.77 14.17 -23.13
N VAL A 544 -7.90 13.73 -22.59
CA VAL A 544 -8.84 12.84 -23.31
C VAL A 544 -9.42 13.55 -24.52
N LEU A 545 -9.85 14.81 -24.38
CA LEU A 545 -10.35 15.62 -25.50
C LEU A 545 -9.28 15.83 -26.59
N TYR A 546 -8.02 16.02 -26.20
CA TYR A 546 -6.89 16.14 -27.14
C TYR A 546 -6.64 14.82 -27.89
N LEU A 547 -6.73 13.70 -27.17
CA LEU A 547 -6.57 12.37 -27.73
C LEU A 547 -7.69 12.02 -28.73
N LEU A 548 -8.90 12.56 -28.53
CA LEU A 548 -10.06 12.41 -29.43
C LEU A 548 -10.14 13.47 -30.54
N ASP A 549 -9.07 14.24 -30.78
CA ASP A 549 -9.03 15.31 -31.79
C ASP A 549 -10.08 16.42 -31.64
N MET A 550 -10.69 16.55 -30.45
CA MET A 550 -11.65 17.62 -30.18
C MET A 550 -10.96 18.96 -29.88
N ILE A 551 -9.70 18.93 -29.44
CA ILE A 551 -8.89 20.12 -29.16
C ILE A 551 -7.47 19.94 -29.67
N ASP A 552 -6.84 21.04 -30.08
CA ASP A 552 -5.42 21.06 -30.49
C ASP A 552 -4.48 21.18 -29.28
N LEU A 553 -3.18 20.93 -29.50
CA LEU A 553 -2.14 21.01 -28.46
C LEU A 553 -2.08 22.38 -27.77
N THR A 554 -2.29 23.46 -28.52
CA THR A 554 -2.29 24.84 -27.97
C THR A 554 -3.45 25.05 -27.00
N LYS A 555 -4.66 24.58 -27.36
CA LYS A 555 -5.84 24.61 -26.50
C LYS A 555 -5.65 23.72 -25.26
N LEU A 556 -5.05 22.54 -25.42
CA LEU A 556 -4.70 21.66 -24.30
C LEU A 556 -3.81 22.37 -23.27
N VAL A 557 -2.76 23.06 -23.72
CA VAL A 557 -1.85 23.81 -22.84
C VAL A 557 -2.58 24.96 -22.15
N MET A 558 -3.40 25.73 -22.88
CA MET A 558 -4.19 26.82 -22.29
C MET A 558 -5.17 26.32 -21.21
N ILE A 559 -5.93 25.26 -21.48
CA ILE A 559 -6.88 24.68 -20.50
C ILE A 559 -6.13 24.13 -19.29
N ASN A 560 -5.01 23.44 -19.49
CA ASN A 560 -4.23 22.96 -18.35
C ASN A 560 -3.65 24.12 -17.52
N SER A 561 -3.34 25.27 -18.13
CA SER A 561 -2.89 26.45 -17.39
C SER A 561 -3.97 27.09 -16.51
N SER A 562 -5.21 27.15 -16.99
CA SER A 562 -6.32 27.60 -16.16
C SER A 562 -6.59 26.61 -15.02
N LEU A 563 -6.50 25.30 -15.28
CA LEU A 563 -6.61 24.26 -14.24
C LEU A 563 -5.52 24.40 -13.17
N LEU A 564 -4.28 24.78 -13.53
CA LEU A 564 -3.23 25.03 -12.53
C LEU A 564 -3.55 26.20 -11.61
N LEU A 565 -4.11 27.29 -12.16
CA LEU A 565 -4.57 28.42 -11.34
C LEU A 565 -5.70 28.00 -10.39
N VAL A 566 -6.68 27.25 -10.90
CA VAL A 566 -7.80 26.73 -10.08
C VAL A 566 -7.28 25.82 -8.96
N LYS A 567 -6.33 24.93 -9.24
CA LYS A 567 -5.67 24.09 -8.23
C LYS A 567 -4.97 24.94 -7.15
N GLY A 568 -4.24 25.98 -7.55
CA GLY A 568 -3.57 26.89 -6.63
C GLY A 568 -4.56 27.60 -5.70
N ILE A 569 -5.68 28.10 -6.26
CA ILE A 569 -6.75 28.72 -5.48
C ILE A 569 -7.39 27.70 -4.53
N ALA A 570 -7.69 26.48 -5.00
CA ALA A 570 -8.25 25.42 -4.17
C ALA A 570 -7.32 25.02 -3.01
N ALA A 571 -6.00 25.01 -3.22
CA ALA A 571 -5.07 24.78 -2.14
C ALA A 571 -5.09 25.90 -1.09
N LEU A 572 -5.15 27.16 -1.53
CA LEU A 572 -5.23 28.32 -0.63
C LEU A 572 -6.53 28.32 0.20
N THR A 573 -7.66 27.90 -0.40
CA THR A 573 -8.92 27.78 0.34
C THR A 573 -8.85 26.68 1.40
N VAL A 574 -8.31 25.51 1.07
CA VAL A 574 -8.11 24.41 2.05
C VAL A 574 -7.18 24.84 3.19
N ILE A 575 -6.07 25.54 2.88
CA ILE A 575 -5.17 26.13 3.88
C ILE A 575 -5.93 27.06 4.84
N ASN A 576 -6.79 27.92 4.31
CA ASN A 576 -7.61 28.82 5.12
C ASN A 576 -8.61 28.07 5.99
N LEU A 577 -9.22 26.99 5.48
CA LEU A 577 -10.11 26.12 6.26
C LEU A 577 -9.37 25.41 7.39
N PHE A 578 -8.17 24.87 7.14
CA PHE A 578 -7.33 24.28 8.17
C PHE A 578 -6.98 25.30 9.27
N LYS A 579 -6.56 26.50 8.87
CA LYS A 579 -6.26 27.58 9.81
C LYS A 579 -7.46 27.95 10.68
N ARG A 580 -8.68 27.96 10.12
CA ARG A 580 -9.91 28.21 10.88
C ARG A 580 -10.22 27.08 11.86
N LYS A 581 -10.13 25.82 11.42
CA LYS A 581 -10.47 24.65 12.25
C LYS A 581 -9.53 24.48 13.45
N VAL A 582 -8.24 24.75 13.27
CA VAL A 582 -7.19 24.55 14.28
C VAL A 582 -7.15 25.68 15.34
N ARG A 583 -7.97 26.74 15.22
CA ARG A 583 -8.10 27.77 16.26
C ARG A 583 -8.90 27.26 17.47
N LYS A 584 -8.47 27.69 18.67
CA LYS A 584 -8.83 27.22 20.02
C LYS A 584 -10.32 26.99 20.27
N ASP A 585 -11.20 27.78 19.65
CA ASP A 585 -12.64 27.76 19.90
C ASP A 585 -13.39 26.53 19.34
N TYR A 586 -12.84 25.81 18.34
CA TYR A 586 -13.58 24.77 17.61
C TYR A 586 -13.11 23.32 17.84
N TYR A 587 -11.98 23.12 18.53
CA TYR A 587 -11.41 21.78 18.70
C TYR A 587 -12.00 21.03 19.91
N PHE A 588 -12.44 21.75 20.96
CA PHE A 588 -12.88 21.16 22.23
C PHE A 588 -14.36 21.33 22.60
N ILE A 589 -15.06 22.36 22.09
CA ILE A 589 -16.46 22.64 22.47
C ILE A 589 -17.41 21.48 22.10
N GLY A 590 -17.04 20.61 21.14
CA GLY A 590 -17.83 19.44 20.76
C GLY A 590 -17.34 18.07 21.25
N ARG A 591 -16.22 17.97 21.99
CA ARG A 591 -15.55 16.67 22.25
C ARG A 591 -15.19 16.34 23.71
N TYR A 592 -15.10 17.33 24.61
CA TYR A 592 -14.70 17.09 26.01
C TYR A 592 -15.56 17.85 27.04
N LYS A 593 -16.76 18.32 26.64
CA LYS A 593 -17.82 18.65 27.61
C LYS A 593 -18.70 17.43 27.82
#